data_AF-A0A1M5U6X8-F1
#
_entry.id   AF-A0A1M5U6X8-F1
#
_cell.length_a   1.000
_cell.length_b   1.000
_cell.length_c   1.000
_cell.angle_alpha   90.00
_cell.angle_beta   90.00
_cell.angle_gamma   90.00
#
_symmetry.space_group_name_H-M   'P 1'
#
loop_
_entity.id
_entity.type
_entity.pdbx_description
1 polymer ?
#
loop_
_entity_poly.entity_id
_entity_poly.type
_entity_poly.pdbx_seq_one_letter_code
_entity_poly.pdbx_strand_id
1 'polypeptide(L)'
;MENNEYIKIGLEQIEKYSSEFLEKSKPNQFYDKSIFFTQNLNGSKHNHFQIIGNLGGYPTESEFLSETNFYIISEKIINDLKNGNLDNQIIELEKKLNAKGKKHSKLKILTEKVFLKHIEERSLNIGDMVTLELVNKIL
;
A
#
# COMPACT_ATOMS: atom_id res chain seq x y z
N MET A 1 -22.10 -22.77 -8.90
CA MET A 1 -20.75 -22.73 -8.29
C MET A 1 -20.10 -21.46 -8.80
N GLU A 2 -19.88 -20.46 -7.94
CA GLU A 2 -19.12 -19.27 -8.36
C GLU A 2 -17.67 -19.72 -8.59
N ASN A 3 -17.20 -19.64 -9.83
CA ASN A 3 -15.78 -19.73 -10.16
C ASN A 3 -15.10 -18.50 -9.54
N ASN A 4 -14.71 -18.58 -8.27
CA ASN A 4 -13.77 -17.60 -7.73
C ASN A 4 -12.42 -17.89 -8.38
N GLU A 5 -12.05 -17.03 -9.34
CA GLU A 5 -10.73 -17.00 -9.94
C GLU A 5 -9.67 -16.83 -8.84
N TYR A 6 -8.68 -17.71 -8.80
CA TYR A 6 -7.62 -17.65 -7.82
C TYR A 6 -6.72 -16.45 -8.11
N ILE A 7 -6.57 -15.53 -7.15
CA ILE A 7 -5.72 -14.35 -7.28
C ILE A 7 -4.33 -14.72 -6.78
N LYS A 8 -3.36 -14.84 -7.70
CA LYS A 8 -1.95 -15.00 -7.34
C LYS A 8 -1.27 -13.63 -7.20
N ILE A 9 -0.61 -13.36 -6.08
CA ILE A 9 0.12 -12.12 -5.85
C ILE A 9 1.60 -12.32 -6.21
N GLY A 10 1.93 -11.91 -7.43
CA GLY A 10 3.30 -11.82 -7.94
C GLY A 10 3.67 -10.39 -8.35
N LEU A 11 4.92 -10.20 -8.79
CA LEU A 11 5.44 -8.89 -9.20
C LEU A 11 4.58 -8.23 -10.27
N GLU A 12 4.29 -8.93 -11.36
CA GLU A 12 3.47 -8.41 -12.46
C GLU A 12 2.10 -7.92 -11.97
N GLN A 13 1.50 -8.66 -11.03
CA GLN A 13 0.19 -8.30 -10.49
C GLN A 13 0.27 -7.07 -9.57
N ILE A 14 1.32 -6.94 -8.76
CA ILE A 14 1.57 -5.77 -7.90
C ILE A 14 1.86 -4.52 -8.75
N GLU A 15 2.67 -4.68 -9.82
CA GLU A 15 2.99 -3.61 -10.76
C GLU A 15 1.73 -3.15 -11.51
N LYS A 16 0.88 -4.09 -11.92
CA LYS A 16 -0.42 -3.78 -12.52
C LYS A 16 -1.30 -2.98 -11.56
N TYR A 17 -1.45 -3.41 -10.31
CA TYR A 17 -2.25 -2.66 -9.32
C TYR A 17 -1.69 -1.25 -9.07
N SER A 18 -0.37 -1.12 -8.99
CA SER A 18 0.29 0.17 -8.81
C SER A 18 0.07 1.11 -9.99
N SER A 19 0.12 0.58 -11.21
CA SER A 19 -0.09 1.35 -12.44
C SER A 19 -1.54 1.81 -12.56
N GLU A 20 -2.49 0.91 -12.34
CA GLU A 20 -3.93 1.23 -12.31
C GLU A 20 -4.28 2.26 -11.23
N PHE A 21 -3.57 2.23 -10.09
CA PHE A 21 -3.73 3.24 -9.06
C PHE A 21 -3.28 4.61 -9.55
N LEU A 22 -2.07 4.74 -10.10
CA LEU A 22 -1.55 6.03 -10.57
C LEU A 22 -2.47 6.67 -11.61
N GLU A 23 -2.96 5.90 -12.58
CA GLU A 23 -3.88 6.36 -13.64
C GLU A 23 -5.21 6.91 -13.08
N LYS A 24 -5.72 6.31 -12.00
CA LYS A 24 -7.05 6.62 -11.44
C LYS A 24 -6.98 7.40 -10.13
N SER A 25 -5.78 7.76 -9.70
CA SER A 25 -5.56 8.37 -8.40
C SER A 25 -6.16 9.78 -8.35
N LYS A 26 -6.60 10.19 -7.17
CA LYS A 26 -7.12 11.53 -6.86
C LYS A 26 -6.26 12.09 -5.73
N PRO A 27 -6.11 13.43 -5.59
CA PRO A 27 -5.22 14.00 -4.58
C PRO A 27 -5.48 13.55 -3.13
N ASN A 28 -6.73 13.30 -2.73
CA ASN A 28 -7.10 12.95 -1.34
C ASN A 28 -7.57 11.49 -1.19
N GLN A 29 -6.93 10.54 -1.89
CA GLN A 29 -7.34 9.13 -1.88
C GLN A 29 -7.24 8.44 -0.50
N PHE A 30 -6.44 8.98 0.42
CA PHE A 30 -6.19 8.38 1.73
C PHE A 30 -7.06 8.94 2.86
N TYR A 31 -7.87 9.97 2.60
CA TYR A 31 -8.75 10.56 3.61
C TYR A 31 -9.83 9.58 4.05
N ASP A 32 -9.96 9.38 5.36
CA ASP A 32 -10.90 8.45 5.99
C ASP A 32 -10.75 7.02 5.43
N LYS A 33 -9.49 6.56 5.32
CA LYS A 33 -9.14 5.22 4.84
C LYS A 33 -8.26 4.51 5.84
N SER A 34 -8.40 3.20 5.94
CA SER A 34 -7.48 2.32 6.65
C SER A 34 -6.35 1.89 5.72
N ILE A 35 -5.10 2.14 6.13
CA ILE A 35 -3.89 1.82 5.36
C ILE A 35 -3.08 0.82 6.18
N PHE A 36 -2.93 -0.39 5.66
CA PHE A 36 -2.01 -1.39 6.21
C PHE A 36 -0.64 -1.24 5.56
N PHE A 37 0.40 -1.14 6.37
CA PHE A 37 1.79 -1.19 5.93
C PHE A 37 2.39 -2.55 6.29
N THR A 38 3.06 -3.15 5.32
CA THR A 38 3.95 -4.29 5.59
C THR A 38 5.16 -3.87 6.40
N GLN A 39 5.80 -4.84 7.04
CA GLN A 39 7.06 -4.64 7.74
C GLN A 39 8.20 -4.23 6.80
N ASN A 40 9.30 -3.76 7.40
CA ASN A 40 10.54 -3.38 6.73
C ASN A 40 10.41 -2.21 5.74
N LEU A 41 9.56 -1.24 6.08
CA LEU A 41 9.49 0.05 5.39
C LEU A 41 10.86 0.73 5.38
N ASN A 42 11.12 1.51 4.33
CA ASN A 42 12.29 2.37 4.27
C ASN A 42 12.15 3.51 5.30
N GLY A 43 13.27 3.87 5.92
CA GLY A 43 13.28 4.91 6.95
C GLY A 43 12.44 4.55 8.19
N SER A 44 11.89 5.57 8.85
CA SER A 44 11.11 5.38 10.07
C SER A 44 9.64 5.08 9.73
N LYS A 45 9.09 4.00 10.31
CA LYS A 45 7.64 3.75 10.25
C LYS A 45 6.81 4.87 10.86
N HIS A 46 7.36 5.61 11.82
CA HIS A 46 6.69 6.78 12.40
C HIS A 46 6.48 7.88 11.35
N ASN A 47 7.39 8.04 10.39
CA ASN A 47 7.22 9.01 9.30
C ASN A 47 6.07 8.58 8.37
N HIS A 48 6.01 7.30 8.01
CA HIS A 48 4.91 6.74 7.22
C HIS A 48 3.55 6.95 7.90
N PHE A 49 3.48 6.70 9.20
CA PHE A 49 2.25 6.86 9.96
C PHE A 49 1.86 8.33 10.08
N GLN A 50 2.83 9.22 10.31
CA GLN A 50 2.58 10.66 10.35
C GLN A 50 2.09 11.19 9.01
N ILE A 51 2.67 10.72 7.89
CA ILE A 51 2.23 11.07 6.54
C ILE A 51 0.74 10.71 6.36
N ILE A 52 0.34 9.48 6.69
CA ILE A 52 -1.08 9.09 6.60
C ILE A 52 -1.96 9.90 7.55
N GLY A 53 -1.49 10.18 8.77
CA GLY A 53 -2.20 11.01 9.73
C GLY A 53 -2.46 12.43 9.20
N ASN A 54 -1.48 13.06 8.56
CA ASN A 54 -1.65 14.37 7.91
C ASN A 54 -2.69 14.34 6.79
N LEU A 55 -2.83 13.20 6.11
CA LEU A 55 -3.82 13.00 5.04
C LEU A 55 -5.21 12.60 5.57
N GLY A 56 -5.39 12.53 6.90
CA GLY A 56 -6.64 12.13 7.55
C GLY A 56 -6.98 10.65 7.40
N GLY A 57 -5.96 9.80 7.18
CA GLY A 57 -6.13 8.35 7.14
C GLY A 57 -5.73 7.67 8.46
N TYR A 58 -5.90 6.35 8.51
CA TYR A 58 -5.63 5.52 9.68
C TYR A 58 -4.57 4.46 9.33
N PRO A 59 -3.29 4.71 9.67
CA PRO A 59 -2.22 3.77 9.39
C PRO A 59 -2.19 2.63 10.41
N THR A 60 -1.81 1.44 9.98
CA THR A 60 -1.54 0.30 10.86
C THR A 60 -0.48 -0.63 10.28
N GLU A 61 0.23 -1.32 11.17
CA GLU A 61 1.15 -2.43 10.88
C GLU A 61 0.75 -3.68 11.70
N SER A 62 -0.27 -3.58 12.55
CA SER A 62 -0.60 -4.61 13.54
C SER A 62 -1.45 -5.73 12.96
N GLU A 63 -2.50 -5.38 12.24
CA GLU A 63 -3.45 -6.36 11.70
C GLU A 63 -4.02 -5.91 10.35
N PHE A 64 -3.95 -6.81 9.37
CA PHE A 64 -4.59 -6.63 8.07
C PHE A 64 -6.04 -7.12 8.12
N LEU A 65 -6.99 -6.20 8.02
CA LEU A 65 -8.42 -6.45 8.24
C LEU A 65 -9.24 -6.32 6.95
N SER A 66 -10.46 -6.85 6.97
CA SER A 66 -11.37 -6.83 5.81
C SER A 66 -11.71 -5.43 5.28
N GLU A 67 -11.69 -4.45 6.17
CA GLU A 67 -11.99 -3.04 5.96
C GLU A 67 -10.78 -2.22 5.50
N THR A 68 -9.58 -2.81 5.52
CA THR A 68 -8.37 -2.18 5.00
C THR A 68 -8.60 -1.75 3.55
N ASN A 69 -8.31 -0.48 3.27
CA ASN A 69 -8.52 0.11 1.94
C ASN A 69 -7.25 0.06 1.10
N PHE A 70 -6.09 0.21 1.73
CA PHE A 70 -4.79 0.18 1.08
C PHE A 70 -3.86 -0.82 1.77
N TYR A 71 -3.12 -1.59 0.98
CA TYR A 71 -2.06 -2.48 1.43
C TYR A 71 -0.75 -2.01 0.78
N ILE A 72 0.17 -1.48 1.60
CA ILE A 72 1.44 -0.90 1.15
C ILE A 72 2.56 -1.91 1.39
N ILE A 73 3.17 -2.36 0.29
CA ILE A 73 4.25 -3.35 0.30
C ILE A 73 5.60 -2.60 0.30
N SER A 74 6.43 -2.86 1.31
CA SER A 74 7.75 -2.25 1.43
C SER A 74 8.66 -2.62 0.26
N GLU A 75 9.55 -1.71 -0.12
CA GLU A 75 10.47 -1.97 -1.23
C GLU A 75 11.42 -3.14 -0.93
N LYS A 76 11.71 -3.41 0.35
CA LYS A 76 12.47 -4.60 0.74
C LYS A 76 11.77 -5.89 0.29
N ILE A 77 10.47 -6.02 0.58
CA ILE A 77 9.68 -7.20 0.18
C ILE A 77 9.58 -7.30 -1.34
N ILE A 78 9.42 -6.16 -2.03
CA ILE A 78 9.41 -6.14 -3.50
C ILE A 78 10.74 -6.64 -4.06
N ASN A 79 11.87 -6.23 -3.48
CA ASN A 79 13.20 -6.68 -3.91
C ASN A 79 13.44 -8.16 -3.59
N ASP A 80 13.00 -8.63 -2.43
CA ASP A 80 13.06 -10.05 -2.09
C ASP A 80 12.27 -10.88 -3.12
N LEU A 81 11.06 -10.42 -3.48
CA LEU A 81 10.22 -11.08 -4.49
C LEU A 81 10.88 -11.09 -5.88
N LYS A 82 11.56 -10.00 -6.29
CA LYS A 82 12.38 -9.95 -7.53
C LYS A 82 13.50 -10.97 -7.54
N ASN A 83 14.06 -11.27 -6.38
CA ASN A 83 15.11 -12.27 -6.20
C ASN A 83 14.56 -13.70 -6.04
N GLY A 84 13.25 -13.90 -6.19
CA GLY A 84 12.59 -15.20 -6.02
C GLY A 84 12.30 -15.58 -4.57
N ASN A 85 12.55 -14.68 -3.61
CA ASN A 85 12.26 -14.90 -2.19
C ASN A 85 10.84 -14.39 -1.87
N LEU A 86 9.95 -15.32 -1.53
CA LEU A 86 8.57 -15.00 -1.21
C LEU A 86 8.39 -14.68 0.28
N ASP A 87 8.07 -13.43 0.61
CA ASP A 87 7.81 -12.98 1.98
C ASP A 87 6.47 -13.53 2.52
N ASN A 88 6.43 -13.85 3.82
CA ASN A 88 5.23 -14.37 4.48
C ASN A 88 4.02 -13.42 4.38
N GLN A 89 4.23 -12.10 4.38
CA GLN A 89 3.14 -11.13 4.27
C GLN A 89 2.49 -11.16 2.88
N ILE A 90 3.23 -11.51 1.82
CA ILE A 90 2.67 -11.72 0.48
C ILE A 90 1.83 -13.01 0.46
N ILE A 91 2.31 -14.07 1.09
CA ILE A 91 1.57 -15.33 1.23
C ILE A 91 0.27 -15.11 2.01
N GLU A 92 0.30 -14.33 3.09
CA GLU A 92 -0.87 -13.99 3.89
C GLU A 92 -1.87 -13.11 3.15
N LEU A 93 -1.39 -12.12 2.40
CA LEU A 93 -2.22 -11.31 1.51
C LEU A 93 -2.93 -12.20 0.49
N GLU A 94 -2.19 -13.07 -0.21
CA GLU A 94 -2.76 -14.00 -1.19
C GLU A 94 -3.82 -14.92 -0.55
N LYS A 95 -3.54 -15.50 0.63
CA LYS A 95 -4.51 -16.32 1.36
C LYS A 95 -5.78 -15.54 1.70
N LYS A 96 -5.67 -14.29 2.17
CA LYS A 96 -6.81 -13.46 2.54
C LYS A 96 -7.65 -13.03 1.35
N LEU A 97 -7.02 -12.72 0.21
CA LEU A 97 -7.73 -12.40 -1.03
C LEU A 97 -8.54 -13.59 -1.57
N ASN A 98 -8.03 -14.81 -1.38
CA ASN A 98 -8.66 -16.04 -1.86
C ASN A 98 -9.58 -16.72 -0.84
N ALA A 99 -9.64 -16.22 0.40
CA ALA A 99 -10.49 -16.80 1.44
C ALA A 99 -11.98 -16.70 1.09
N LYS A 100 -12.73 -17.78 1.33
CA LYS A 100 -14.20 -17.77 1.20
C LYS A 100 -14.79 -16.88 2.31
N GLY A 101 -15.46 -15.78 1.95
CA GLY A 101 -16.13 -14.91 2.92
C GLY A 101 -15.92 -13.42 2.65
N LYS A 102 -15.44 -12.68 3.66
CA LYS A 102 -15.18 -11.23 3.61
C LYS A 102 -14.20 -10.90 2.48
N LYS A 103 -14.73 -10.48 1.34
CA LYS A 103 -13.92 -10.11 0.18
C LYS A 103 -13.26 -8.76 0.43
N HIS A 104 -11.95 -8.69 0.29
CA HIS A 104 -11.18 -7.44 0.20
C HIS A 104 -11.42 -6.75 -1.16
N SER A 105 -12.68 -6.64 -1.58
CA SER A 105 -13.08 -6.26 -2.95
C SER A 105 -12.76 -4.82 -3.32
N LYS A 106 -12.41 -3.98 -2.35
CA LYS A 106 -12.01 -2.58 -2.52
C LYS A 106 -10.55 -2.32 -2.15
N LEU A 107 -9.78 -3.37 -1.86
CA LEU A 107 -8.38 -3.24 -1.47
C LEU A 107 -7.56 -2.76 -2.65
N LYS A 108 -6.73 -1.76 -2.40
CA LYS A 108 -5.70 -1.29 -3.33
C LYS A 108 -4.35 -1.74 -2.82
N ILE A 109 -3.60 -2.45 -3.65
CA ILE A 109 -2.26 -2.94 -3.31
C ILE A 109 -1.26 -2.04 -4.04
N LEU A 110 -0.34 -1.44 -3.31
CA LEU A 110 0.67 -0.52 -3.83
C LEU A 110 2.04 -0.91 -3.33
N THR A 111 3.08 -0.62 -4.10
CA THR A 111 4.44 -0.57 -3.53
C THR A 111 4.61 0.73 -2.73
N GLU A 112 5.51 0.69 -1.75
CA GLU A 112 5.92 1.84 -0.95
C GLU A 112 6.43 2.98 -1.84
N LYS A 113 7.21 2.69 -2.87
CA LYS A 113 7.67 3.70 -3.83
C LYS A 113 6.51 4.43 -4.52
N VAL A 114 5.50 3.70 -4.97
CA VAL A 114 4.34 4.27 -5.67
C VAL A 114 3.49 5.10 -4.70
N PHE A 115 3.34 4.61 -3.48
CA PHE A 115 2.69 5.32 -2.39
C PHE A 115 3.35 6.67 -2.10
N LEU A 116 4.67 6.69 -1.87
CA LEU A 116 5.43 7.91 -1.54
C LEU A 116 5.41 8.90 -2.71
N LYS A 117 5.62 8.42 -3.95
CA LYS A 117 5.59 9.27 -5.14
C LYS A 117 4.26 9.98 -5.30
N HIS A 118 3.15 9.28 -5.11
CA HIS A 118 1.82 9.91 -5.21
C HIS A 118 1.64 11.04 -4.18
N ILE A 119 2.14 10.84 -2.96
CA ILE A 119 2.03 11.84 -1.89
C ILE A 119 2.96 13.01 -2.12
N GLU A 120 4.17 12.77 -2.62
CA GLU A 120 5.11 13.81 -3.05
C GLU A 120 4.45 14.72 -4.10
N GLU A 121 3.94 14.13 -5.18
CA GLU A 121 3.28 14.86 -6.27
C GLU A 121 2.07 15.67 -5.76
N ARG A 122 1.21 15.05 -4.94
CA ARG A 122 0.10 15.76 -4.29
C ARG A 122 0.59 16.95 -3.48
N SER A 123 1.61 16.73 -2.64
CA SER A 123 2.09 17.73 -1.69
C SER A 123 2.71 18.93 -2.40
N LEU A 124 3.48 18.69 -3.47
CA LEU A 124 3.98 19.73 -4.36
C LEU A 124 2.83 20.51 -5.03
N ASN A 125 1.80 19.81 -5.51
CA ASN A 125 0.68 20.44 -6.21
C ASN A 125 -0.18 21.34 -5.33
N ILE A 126 -0.30 21.04 -4.02
CA ILE A 126 -1.13 21.82 -3.10
C ILE A 126 -0.35 22.67 -2.09
N GLY A 127 0.99 22.61 -2.13
CA GLY A 127 1.86 23.32 -1.19
C GLY A 127 1.89 22.75 0.23
N ASP A 128 1.65 21.45 0.41
CA ASP A 128 1.73 20.77 1.72
C ASP A 128 3.18 20.44 2.07
N MET A 129 3.92 21.46 2.53
CA MET A 129 5.35 21.33 2.82
C MET A 129 5.63 20.41 4.02
N VAL A 130 4.74 20.34 5.00
CA VAL A 130 4.92 19.50 6.20
C VAL A 130 4.92 18.03 5.82
N THR A 131 3.96 17.59 5.01
CA THR A 131 3.92 16.20 4.52
C THR A 131 5.06 15.93 3.54
N LEU A 132 5.40 16.89 2.67
CA LEU A 132 6.51 16.76 1.73
C LEU A 132 7.85 16.54 2.43
N GLU A 133 8.14 17.28 3.51
CA GLU A 133 9.36 17.09 4.31
C GLU A 133 9.47 15.69 4.91
N LEU A 134 8.34 15.08 5.31
CA LEU A 134 8.33 13.71 5.83
C LEU A 134 8.62 12.69 4.73
N VAL A 135 8.05 12.89 3.53
CA VAL A 135 8.32 12.03 2.37
C VAL A 135 9.81 12.11 1.98
N ASN A 136 10.38 13.30 1.95
CA ASN A 136 11.79 13.53 1.61
C ASN A 136 12.78 12.96 2.64
N LYS A 137 12.33 12.63 3.86
CA LYS A 137 13.14 11.92 4.86
C LYS A 137 13.18 10.41 4.64
N ILE A 138 12.32 9.90 3.75
CA ILE A 138 12.20 8.46 3.44
C ILE A 138 12.84 8.14 2.09
N LEU A 139 12.62 8.99 1.08
CA LEU A 139 13.23 8.89 -0.26
C LEU A 139 14.75 9.11 -0.22
#